data_AF-A0A1H5RG05-F1
#
_entry.id   AF-A0A1H5RG05-F1
#
_cell.length_a   1.000
_cell.length_b   1.000
_cell.length_c   1.000
_cell.angle_alpha   90.00
_cell.angle_beta   90.00
_cell.angle_gamma   90.00
#
_symmetry.space_group_name_H-M   'P 1'
#
loop_
_entity.id
_entity.type
_entity.pdbx_description
1 polymer ?
#
loop_
_entity_poly.entity_id
_entity_poly.type
_entity_poly.pdbx_seq_one_letter_code
_entity_poly.pdbx_strand_id
1 'polypeptide(L)'
;MSRVNQPDTLVTLLREIQRRLRLLESTGRPAARAPVAAFQPARSPEWPGTDSAEWTPVVRLITRPGEVLIVLDVVADTAGEARVLVDGDVAATVEAGRHEVTVTASAAVAELTVEARRTGATGSVRVSAFALAG
;
A
#
# COMPACT_ATOMS: atom_id res chain seq x y z
N MET A 1 -3.25 3.16 -66.53
CA MET A 1 -3.83 3.87 -65.37
C MET A 1 -2.78 4.85 -64.85
N SER A 2 -2.95 6.15 -65.12
CA SER A 2 -1.98 7.19 -64.78
C SER A 2 -2.13 7.60 -63.32
N ARG A 3 -1.07 7.48 -62.52
CA ARG A 3 -1.03 8.04 -61.15
C ARG A 3 -0.86 9.56 -61.28
N VAL A 4 -1.97 10.28 -61.15
CA VAL A 4 -1.99 11.75 -61.13
C VAL A 4 -1.41 12.21 -59.78
N ASN A 5 -0.08 12.24 -59.69
CA ASN A 5 0.62 12.92 -58.60
C ASN A 5 0.66 14.41 -58.95
N GLN A 6 -0.40 15.15 -58.62
CA GLN A 6 -0.37 16.60 -58.69
C GLN A 6 0.50 17.14 -57.54
N PRO A 7 1.66 17.75 -57.82
CA PRO A 7 2.59 18.21 -56.79
C PRO A 7 1.95 19.23 -55.84
N ASP A 8 1.01 20.03 -56.35
CA ASP A 8 0.29 21.03 -55.57
C ASP A 8 -0.60 20.42 -54.48
N THR A 9 -1.15 19.22 -54.71
CA THR A 9 -1.98 18.53 -53.72
C THR A 9 -1.13 18.02 -52.55
N LEU A 10 0.08 17.52 -52.83
CA LEU A 10 1.01 17.06 -51.79
C LEU A 10 1.55 18.21 -50.95
N VAL A 11 1.90 19.34 -51.58
CA VAL A 11 2.35 20.54 -50.88
C VAL A 11 1.23 21.12 -50.01
N THR A 12 -0.01 21.08 -50.49
CA THR A 12 -1.18 21.53 -49.73
C THR A 12 -1.43 20.63 -48.52
N LEU A 13 -1.34 19.31 -48.68
CA LEU A 13 -1.48 18.35 -47.59
C LEU A 13 -0.37 18.50 -46.54
N LEU A 14 0.88 18.72 -46.96
CA LEU A 14 2.00 18.95 -46.05
C LEU A 14 1.84 20.25 -45.25
N ARG A 15 1.40 21.34 -45.89
CA ARG A 15 1.11 22.61 -45.20
C ARG A 15 -0.02 22.46 -44.19
N GLU A 16 -1.06 21.70 -44.52
CA GLU A 16 -2.17 21.43 -43.62
C GLU A 16 -1.75 20.56 -42.42
N ILE A 17 -0.92 19.53 -42.64
CA ILE A 17 -0.35 18.71 -41.55
C ILE A 17 0.51 19.56 -40.62
N GLN A 18 1.39 20.42 -41.17
CA GLN A 18 2.21 21.32 -40.36
C GLN A 18 1.38 22.33 -39.57
N ARG A 19 0.28 22.84 -40.14
CA ARG A 19 -0.65 23.72 -39.43
C ARG A 19 -1.29 23.02 -38.24
N ARG A 20 -1.72 21.77 -38.41
CA ARG A 20 -2.32 20.96 -37.33
C ARG A 20 -1.32 20.62 -36.24
N LEU A 21 -0.08 20.29 -36.59
CA LEU A 21 0.99 20.05 -35.62
C LEU A 21 1.31 21.30 -34.80
N ARG A 22 1.44 22.47 -35.45
CA ARG A 22 1.65 23.74 -34.72
C ARG A 22 0.48 24.08 -33.79
N LEU A 23 -0.75 23.78 -34.21
CA LEU A 23 -1.91 23.95 -33.33
C LEU A 23 -1.81 23.01 -32.13
N LEU A 24 -1.48 21.73 -32.31
CA LEU A 24 -1.28 20.77 -31.21
C LEU A 24 -0.14 21.18 -30.26
N GLU A 25 0.98 21.68 -30.81
CA GLU A 25 2.11 22.20 -30.03
C GLU A 25 1.73 23.47 -29.24
N SER A 26 0.99 24.39 -29.87
CA SER A 26 0.51 25.62 -29.21
C SER A 26 -0.58 25.37 -28.16
N THR A 27 -1.26 24.21 -28.26
CA THR A 27 -2.20 23.73 -27.25
C THR A 27 -1.49 22.86 -26.21
N GLY A 28 -0.17 23.04 -26.05
CA GLY A 28 0.66 22.60 -24.92
C GLY A 28 0.16 23.18 -23.60
N ARG A 29 -1.02 22.73 -23.21
CA ARG A 29 -1.55 22.75 -21.85
C ARG A 29 -0.58 21.92 -21.02
N PRO A 30 -0.21 22.35 -19.81
CA PRO A 30 0.52 21.46 -18.91
C PRO A 30 -0.31 20.19 -18.84
N ALA A 31 0.31 19.06 -19.18
CA ALA A 31 -0.26 17.78 -18.82
C ALA A 31 -0.49 17.89 -17.32
N ALA A 32 -1.76 18.04 -16.91
CA ALA A 32 -2.15 17.69 -15.56
C ALA A 32 -1.57 16.28 -15.42
N ARG A 33 -0.65 16.09 -14.48
CA ARG A 33 -0.17 14.77 -14.11
C ARG A 33 -1.45 13.96 -13.92
N ALA A 34 -1.76 13.08 -14.88
CA ALA A 34 -2.72 12.04 -14.62
C ALA A 34 -2.22 11.41 -13.32
N PRO A 35 -3.07 11.17 -12.31
CA PRO A 35 -2.62 10.40 -11.18
C PRO A 35 -2.04 9.14 -11.81
N VAL A 36 -0.73 8.96 -11.67
CA VAL A 36 -0.12 7.66 -11.92
C VAL A 36 -0.95 6.79 -11.00
N ALA A 37 -1.80 5.95 -11.57
CA ALA A 37 -2.36 4.84 -10.85
C ALA A 37 -1.12 4.06 -10.45
N ALA A 38 -0.57 4.40 -9.29
CA ALA A 38 0.38 3.57 -8.62
C ALA A 38 -0.36 2.26 -8.56
N PHE A 39 0.13 1.27 -9.31
CA PHE A 39 -0.23 -0.11 -9.07
C PHE A 39 0.23 -0.32 -7.62
N GLN A 40 -0.64 0.00 -6.67
CA GLN A 40 -0.47 -0.46 -5.32
C GLN A 40 -0.42 -1.97 -5.50
N PRO A 41 0.63 -2.63 -5.00
CA PRO A 41 0.68 -4.08 -5.06
C PRO A 41 -0.67 -4.58 -4.56
N ALA A 42 -1.33 -5.40 -5.39
CA ALA A 42 -2.66 -5.90 -5.10
C ALA A 42 -2.58 -6.61 -3.75
N ARG A 43 -3.10 -5.95 -2.72
CA ARG A 43 -3.09 -6.46 -1.35
C ARG A 43 -3.92 -7.74 -1.38
N SER A 44 -3.41 -8.80 -0.77
CA SER A 44 -4.18 -10.03 -0.71
C SER A 44 -5.51 -9.73 0.02
N PRO A 45 -6.68 -10.04 -0.58
CA PRO A 45 -7.98 -9.83 0.06
C PRO A 45 -8.10 -10.53 1.42
N GLU A 46 -7.23 -11.52 1.64
CA GLU A 46 -7.17 -12.43 2.79
C GLU A 46 -6.43 -11.85 4.01
N TRP A 47 -5.79 -10.67 3.92
CA TRP A 47 -5.02 -10.13 5.05
C TRP A 47 -5.93 -9.83 6.24
N PRO A 48 -5.63 -10.37 7.45
CA PRO A 48 -6.45 -10.12 8.62
C PRO A 48 -6.39 -8.63 8.97
N GLY A 49 -7.53 -8.09 9.38
CA GLY A 49 -7.68 -6.67 9.64
C GLY A 49 -9.00 -6.32 10.33
N THR A 50 -9.14 -5.04 10.65
CA THR A 50 -10.29 -4.49 11.36
C THR A 50 -10.61 -3.09 10.85
N ASP A 51 -11.88 -2.72 10.88
CA ASP A 51 -12.37 -1.36 10.74
C ASP A 51 -12.87 -0.79 12.09
N SER A 52 -12.49 -1.42 13.20
CA SER A 52 -12.84 -0.91 14.52
C SER A 52 -11.93 0.25 14.92
N ALA A 53 -12.48 1.21 15.65
CA ALA A 53 -11.68 2.20 16.38
C ALA A 53 -11.15 1.64 17.72
N GLU A 54 -11.67 0.50 18.15
CA GLU A 54 -11.22 -0.25 19.32
C GLU A 54 -10.17 -1.28 18.93
N TRP A 55 -9.31 -1.64 19.90
CA TRP A 55 -8.32 -2.69 19.72
C TRP A 55 -9.01 -4.03 19.45
N THR A 56 -8.70 -4.60 18.29
CA THR A 56 -9.27 -5.87 17.83
C THR A 56 -8.13 -6.86 17.57
N PRO A 57 -8.17 -8.09 18.09
CA PRO A 57 -7.19 -9.12 17.77
C PRO A 57 -7.31 -9.54 16.29
N VAL A 58 -6.20 -9.46 15.56
CA VAL A 58 -6.11 -9.79 14.13
C VAL A 58 -5.19 -10.97 13.87
N VAL A 59 -4.20 -11.21 14.74
CA VAL A 59 -3.31 -12.36 14.68
C VAL A 59 -3.13 -12.92 16.09
N ARG A 60 -3.16 -14.25 16.22
CA ARG A 60 -2.84 -14.97 17.47
C ARG A 60 -1.91 -16.13 17.15
N LEU A 61 -0.85 -16.27 17.94
CA LEU A 61 0.12 -17.35 17.80
C LEU A 61 0.67 -17.76 19.17
N ILE A 62 1.14 -18.99 19.27
CA ILE A 62 1.71 -19.56 20.50
C ILE A 62 3.21 -19.75 20.28
N THR A 63 4.02 -19.35 21.27
CA THR A 63 5.47 -19.50 21.24
C THR A 63 6.02 -20.19 22.48
N ARG A 64 7.23 -20.72 22.36
CA ARG A 64 8.05 -21.18 23.48
C ARG A 64 8.75 -19.98 24.15
N PRO A 65 9.23 -20.13 25.39
CA PRO A 65 9.98 -19.08 26.06
C PRO A 65 11.28 -18.76 25.32
N GLY A 66 11.66 -17.50 25.36
CA GLY A 66 12.82 -16.95 24.64
C GLY A 66 12.54 -15.58 24.04
N GLU A 67 13.56 -15.05 23.37
CA GLU A 67 13.45 -13.84 22.57
C GLU A 67 12.77 -14.17 21.23
N VAL A 68 11.82 -13.34 20.82
CA VAL A 68 11.08 -13.48 19.57
C VAL A 68 11.12 -12.17 18.82
N LEU A 69 11.63 -12.21 17.59
CA LEU A 69 11.54 -11.10 16.65
C LEU A 69 10.23 -11.19 15.88
N ILE A 70 9.42 -10.14 15.97
CA ILE A 70 8.16 -10.01 15.25
C ILE A 70 8.34 -8.95 14.17
N VAL A 71 8.22 -9.37 12.91
CA VAL A 71 8.18 -8.48 11.76
C VAL A 71 6.71 -8.18 11.45
N LEU A 72 6.33 -6.92 11.61
CA LEU A 72 4.99 -6.42 11.36
C LEU A 72 4.96 -5.60 10.08
N ASP A 73 3.94 -5.80 9.26
CA ASP A 73 3.55 -4.88 8.19
C ASP A 73 2.11 -4.41 8.46
N VAL A 74 1.99 -3.16 8.90
CA VAL A 74 0.72 -2.54 9.30
C VAL A 74 0.29 -1.60 8.20
N VAL A 75 -0.85 -1.88 7.60
CA VAL A 75 -1.35 -1.10 6.47
C VAL A 75 -2.71 -0.53 6.80
N ALA A 76 -2.78 0.80 6.87
CA ALA A 76 -4.03 1.53 7.05
C ALA A 76 -4.50 2.16 5.73
N ASP A 77 -5.81 2.16 5.49
CA ASP A 77 -6.40 2.88 4.36
C ASP A 77 -6.34 4.40 4.58
N THR A 78 -6.42 4.86 5.84
CA THR A 78 -6.32 6.27 6.24
C THR A 78 -5.27 6.47 7.32
N ALA A 79 -5.54 5.99 8.54
CA ALA A 79 -4.65 6.02 9.69
C ALA A 79 -5.02 4.88 10.64
N GLY A 80 -4.00 4.27 11.26
CA GLY A 80 -4.18 3.11 12.10
C GLY A 80 -2.91 2.72 12.83
N GLU A 81 -3.08 1.88 13.84
CA GLU A 81 -2.02 1.36 14.70
C GLU A 81 -2.19 -0.14 14.88
N ALA A 82 -1.09 -0.81 15.17
CA ALA A 82 -1.07 -2.17 15.69
C ALA A 82 -0.32 -2.21 17.02
N ARG A 83 -0.66 -3.17 17.87
CA ARG A 83 0.10 -3.45 19.09
C ARG A 83 0.32 -4.93 19.26
N VAL A 84 1.47 -5.27 19.82
CA VAL A 84 1.87 -6.63 20.17
C VAL A 84 1.62 -6.83 21.65
N LEU A 85 0.96 -7.94 21.99
CA LEU A 85 0.74 -8.38 23.35
C LEU A 85 1.46 -9.71 23.57
N VAL A 86 2.05 -9.87 24.76
CA VAL A 86 2.55 -11.15 25.27
C VAL A 86 1.73 -11.50 26.50
N ASP A 87 1.01 -12.62 26.46
CA ASP A 87 0.13 -13.08 27.54
C ASP A 87 -0.90 -12.03 28.02
N GLY A 88 -1.31 -11.13 27.10
CA GLY A 88 -2.26 -10.05 27.37
C GLY A 88 -1.62 -8.71 27.75
N ASP A 89 -0.31 -8.67 28.01
CA ASP A 89 0.41 -7.44 28.33
C ASP A 89 0.97 -6.77 27.07
N VAL A 90 0.80 -5.45 26.96
CA VAL A 90 1.28 -4.69 25.79
C VAL A 90 2.79 -4.60 25.81
N ALA A 91 3.43 -5.20 24.81
CA ALA A 91 4.88 -5.16 24.62
C ALA A 91 5.31 -4.00 23.72
N ALA A 92 4.53 -3.69 22.68
CA ALA A 92 4.82 -2.58 21.76
C ALA A 92 3.56 -2.09 21.06
N THR A 93 3.56 -0.81 20.69
CA THR A 93 2.56 -0.19 19.82
C THR A 93 3.27 0.50 18.66
N VAL A 94 2.78 0.31 17.45
CA VAL A 94 3.35 0.82 16.21
C VAL A 94 2.26 1.43 15.33
N GLU A 95 2.62 2.46 14.56
CA GLU A 95 1.74 3.06 13.57
C GLU A 95 1.74 2.24 12.26
N ALA A 96 1.01 2.72 11.25
CA ALA A 96 1.07 2.14 9.92
C ALA A 96 2.49 2.22 9.33
N GLY A 97 2.99 1.09 8.83
CA GLY A 97 4.35 0.94 8.34
C GLY A 97 4.89 -0.46 8.60
N ARG A 98 6.15 -0.67 8.21
CA ARG A 98 6.89 -1.89 8.51
C ARG A 98 7.70 -1.71 9.78
N HIS A 99 7.57 -2.65 10.70
CA HIS A 99 8.22 -2.60 12.01
C HIS A 99 8.85 -3.95 12.38
N GLU A 100 9.95 -3.86 13.12
CA GLU A 100 10.59 -5.00 13.77
C GLU A 100 10.47 -4.79 15.28
N VAL A 101 9.82 -5.73 15.95
CA VAL A 101 9.53 -5.67 17.39
C VAL A 101 10.13 -6.90 18.04
N THR A 102 11.02 -6.68 19.00
CA THR A 102 11.58 -7.77 19.81
C THR A 102 10.81 -7.89 21.10
N VAL A 103 10.35 -9.10 21.43
CA VAL A 103 9.65 -9.40 22.68
C VAL A 103 10.27 -10.59 23.38
N THR A 104 10.12 -10.66 24.70
CA THR A 104 10.59 -11.80 25.51
C THR A 104 9.40 -12.58 26.04
N ALA A 105 9.27 -13.83 25.62
CA ALA A 105 8.31 -14.78 26.18
C ALA A 105 8.94 -15.46 27.40
N SER A 106 8.40 -15.20 28.60
CA SER A 106 8.93 -15.79 29.84
C SER A 106 8.22 -17.10 30.24
N ALA A 107 6.97 -17.26 29.81
CA ALA A 107 6.17 -18.43 30.13
C ALA A 107 6.60 -19.67 29.34
N ALA A 108 6.38 -20.86 29.90
CA ALA A 108 6.64 -22.14 29.24
C ALA A 108 5.90 -22.27 27.88
N VAL A 109 4.74 -21.62 27.79
CA VAL A 109 3.93 -21.43 26.60
C VAL A 109 3.38 -20.02 26.70
N ALA A 110 3.76 -19.14 25.78
CA ALA A 110 3.29 -17.75 25.75
C ALA A 110 2.35 -17.53 24.57
N GLU A 111 1.28 -16.77 24.80
CA GLU A 111 0.38 -16.30 23.76
C GLU A 111 0.86 -14.94 23.24
N LEU A 112 1.19 -14.89 21.95
CA LEU A 112 1.47 -13.66 21.24
C LEU A 112 0.24 -13.25 20.44
N THR A 113 -0.28 -12.07 20.73
CA THR A 113 -1.44 -11.50 20.03
C THR A 113 -1.03 -10.19 19.38
N VAL A 114 -1.40 -10.01 18.12
CA VAL A 114 -1.34 -8.71 17.46
C VAL A 114 -2.75 -8.17 17.37
N GLU A 115 -2.95 -6.99 17.93
CA GLU A 115 -4.19 -6.25 17.83
C GLU A 115 -4.00 -5.05 16.91
N ALA A 116 -5.05 -4.64 16.24
CA ALA A 116 -5.07 -3.44 15.41
C ALA A 116 -6.26 -2.56 15.78
N ARG A 117 -6.14 -1.26 15.50
CA ARG A 117 -7.25 -0.32 15.52
C ARG A 117 -7.07 0.76 14.46
N ARG A 118 -8.17 1.23 13.90
CA ARG A 118 -8.21 2.45 13.10
C ARG A 118 -8.13 3.66 14.03
N THR A 119 -7.29 4.64 13.69
CA THR A 119 -7.23 5.94 14.38
C THR A 119 -7.89 7.06 13.56
N GLY A 120 -8.09 6.85 12.25
CA GLY A 120 -8.90 7.71 11.40
C GLY A 120 -10.42 7.53 11.57
N ALA A 121 -11.20 8.41 10.93
CA ALA A 121 -12.67 8.34 10.96
C ALA A 121 -13.26 7.20 10.09
N THR A 122 -12.56 6.79 9.03
CA THR A 122 -13.03 5.78 8.06
C THR A 122 -11.88 4.91 7.56
N GLY A 123 -12.20 3.77 6.93
CA GLY A 123 -11.22 2.83 6.37
C GLY A 123 -10.91 1.65 7.30
N SER A 124 -9.96 0.82 6.90
CA SER A 124 -9.55 -0.37 7.65
C SER A 124 -8.05 -0.39 7.92
N VAL A 125 -7.65 -1.19 8.91
CA VAL A 125 -6.25 -1.50 9.24
C VAL A 125 -6.05 -2.99 9.08
N ARG A 126 -5.05 -3.38 8.29
CA ARG A 126 -4.69 -4.78 8.04
C ARG A 126 -3.27 -5.00 8.53
N VAL A 127 -3.00 -6.20 9.05
CA VAL A 127 -1.70 -6.52 9.62
C VAL A 127 -1.21 -7.85 9.08
N SER A 128 0.02 -7.87 8.59
CA SER A 128 0.79 -9.11 8.43
C SER A 128 1.82 -9.19 9.56
N ALA A 129 1.98 -10.37 10.15
CA ALA A 129 2.92 -10.60 11.23
C ALA A 129 3.67 -11.91 11.01
N PHE A 130 4.99 -11.87 11.14
CA PHE A 130 5.85 -13.05 11.15
C PHE A 130 6.66 -13.06 12.43
N ALA A 131 6.66 -14.20 13.13
CA ALA A 131 7.46 -14.40 14.33
C ALA A 131 8.63 -15.33 14.03
N LEU A 132 9.82 -14.92 14.46
CA LEU A 132 11.07 -15.68 14.36
C LEU A 132 11.60 -15.88 15.77
N ALA A 133 11.86 -17.13 16.15
CA ALA A 133 12.58 -17.42 17.38
C ALA A 133 14.04 -16.92 17.25
N GLY A 134 14.50 -16.21 18.28
CA GLY A 134 15.89 -15.79 18.43
C GLY A 134 16.82 -16.93 18.90
#